data_AF-A0A1X0RWC8-F1
#
_entry.id   AF-A0A1X0RWC8-F1
#
_cell.length_a   1.000
_cell.length_b   1.000
_cell.length_c   1.000
_cell.angle_alpha   90.00
_cell.angle_beta   90.00
_cell.angle_gamma   90.00
#
_symmetry.space_group_name_H-M   'P 1'
#
loop_
_entity.id
_entity.type
_entity.pdbx_description
1 polymer ?
#
loop_
_entity_poly.entity_id
_entity_poly.type
_entity_poly.pdbx_seq_one_letter_code
_entity_poly.pdbx_strand_id
1 'polypeptide(L)'
;FKKKKVSVQRRIPISQLRRLYINSSRILDIHYPDHHLVSLFIHKGYEAKLSSQLNKFAITVRDEHVPLIPQICRDKVDYAFGTFADRLICAIFRIRTPVQCAVARFFIEKDFFFL
;
A
#
# COMPACT_ATOMS: atom_id res chain seq x y z
N PHE A 1 12.38 2.80 -12.34
CA PHE A 1 11.79 3.47 -11.17
C PHE A 1 12.50 3.00 -9.90
N LYS A 2 12.45 3.74 -8.79
CA LYS A 2 13.07 3.36 -7.51
C LYS A 2 12.08 3.66 -6.37
N LYS A 3 12.08 2.82 -5.33
CA LYS A 3 11.24 2.97 -4.14
C LYS A 3 12.07 3.56 -3.00
N LYS A 4 11.62 4.65 -2.38
CA LYS A 4 12.27 5.32 -1.26
C LYS A 4 11.36 5.30 -0.04
N LYS A 5 11.88 5.01 1.14
CA LYS A 5 11.13 5.10 2.41
C LYS A 5 11.48 6.40 3.12
N VAL A 6 10.46 7.07 3.65
CA VAL A 6 10.57 8.38 4.27
C VAL A 6 9.85 8.31 5.60
N SER A 7 10.55 8.64 6.68
CA SER A 7 9.94 8.73 8.00
C SER A 7 9.17 10.04 8.10
N VAL A 8 7.91 9.99 8.50
CA VAL A 8 7.05 11.16 8.65
C VAL A 8 6.35 11.10 10.00
N GLN A 9 6.19 12.23 10.68
CA GLN A 9 5.47 12.22 11.96
C GLN A 9 3.95 12.06 11.78
N ARG A 10 3.42 12.50 10.63
CA ARG A 10 1.99 12.45 10.28
C ARG A 10 1.85 12.14 8.79
N ARG A 11 0.70 11.58 8.40
CA ARG A 11 0.36 11.39 6.99
C ARG A 11 0.45 12.74 6.26
N ILE A 12 1.28 12.82 5.23
CA ILE A 12 1.42 14.01 4.40
C ILE A 12 0.28 13.98 3.38
N PRO A 13 -0.70 14.89 3.41
CA PRO A 13 -1.71 14.99 2.38
C PRO A 13 -1.05 15.32 1.03
N ILE A 14 -1.61 14.84 -0.08
CA ILE A 14 -1.07 15.12 -1.44
C ILE A 14 -0.97 16.63 -1.68
N SER A 15 -1.91 17.42 -1.15
CA SER A 15 -1.88 18.88 -1.21
C SER A 15 -0.65 19.51 -0.53
N GLN A 16 -0.09 18.86 0.49
CA GLN A 16 1.11 19.31 1.17
C GLN A 16 2.41 18.92 0.46
N LEU A 17 2.40 17.97 -0.48
CA LEU A 17 3.58 17.66 -1.30
C LEU A 17 4.03 18.87 -2.13
N ARG A 18 3.07 19.67 -2.62
CA ARG A 18 3.35 20.95 -3.28
C ARG A 18 4.03 21.95 -2.34
N ARG A 19 3.64 21.99 -1.06
CA ARG A 19 4.26 22.85 -0.04
C ARG A 19 5.70 22.42 0.27
N LEU A 20 6.00 21.13 0.11
CA LEU A 20 7.36 20.58 0.22
C LEU A 20 8.19 20.78 -1.06
N TYR A 21 7.66 21.51 -2.05
CA TYR A 21 8.25 21.71 -3.39
C TYR A 21 8.52 20.40 -4.14
N ILE A 22 7.87 19.31 -3.76
CA ILE A 22 8.06 18.01 -4.38
C ILE A 22 7.26 17.97 -5.68
N ASN A 23 7.92 17.62 -6.78
CA ASN A 23 7.26 17.52 -8.07
C ASN A 23 6.46 16.20 -8.14
N SER A 24 5.15 16.29 -7.97
CA SER A 24 4.24 15.14 -8.00
C SER A 24 4.23 14.42 -9.35
N SER A 25 4.60 15.07 -10.46
CA SER A 25 4.67 14.38 -11.78
C SER A 25 5.83 13.39 -11.87
N ARG A 26 6.80 13.47 -10.95
CA ARG A 26 7.93 12.54 -10.86
C ARG A 26 7.73 11.45 -9.80
N ILE A 27 6.63 11.52 -9.06
CA ILE A 27 6.17 10.48 -8.14
C ILE A 27 5.13 9.65 -8.89
N LEU A 28 5.33 8.34 -8.90
CA LEU A 28 4.41 7.40 -9.54
C LEU A 28 3.40 6.85 -8.56
N ASP A 29 3.82 6.67 -7.31
CA ASP A 29 2.96 6.10 -6.28
C ASP A 29 3.41 6.54 -4.88
N ILE A 30 2.45 6.62 -3.97
CA ILE A 30 2.64 6.99 -2.56
C ILE A 30 1.89 5.96 -1.72
N HIS A 31 2.66 5.12 -1.04
CA HIS A 31 2.14 4.07 -0.18
C HIS A 31 2.42 4.40 1.29
N TYR A 32 1.41 4.25 2.16
CA TYR A 32 1.53 4.47 3.61
C TYR A 32 1.51 3.12 4.34
N PRO A 33 2.66 2.43 4.45
CA PRO A 33 2.69 1.16 5.17
C PRO A 33 2.38 1.32 6.67
N ASP A 34 2.70 2.48 7.25
CA ASP A 34 2.48 2.81 8.65
C ASP A 34 2.16 4.30 8.82
N HIS A 35 1.57 4.71 9.94
CA HIS A 35 1.22 6.10 10.25
C HIS A 35 2.43 7.03 10.29
N HIS A 36 3.62 6.46 10.53
CA HIS A 36 4.89 7.19 10.60
C HIS A 36 5.83 6.96 9.42
N LEU A 37 5.41 6.19 8.40
CA LEU A 37 6.26 5.84 7.28
C LEU A 37 5.53 6.02 5.95
N VAL A 38 6.21 6.67 5.02
CA VAL A 38 5.76 6.84 3.64
C VAL A 38 6.74 6.16 2.72
N SER A 39 6.21 5.40 1.77
CA SER A 39 6.98 4.83 0.68
C SER A 39 6.63 5.58 -0.61
N LEU A 40 7.62 6.21 -1.22
CA LEU A 40 7.49 6.93 -2.48
C LEU A 40 8.08 6.11 -3.62
N PHE A 41 7.31 5.89 -4.68
CA PHE A 41 7.80 5.33 -5.93
C PHE A 41 8.11 6.46 -6.90
N ILE A 42 9.37 6.54 -7.35
CA ILE A 42 9.87 7.70 -8.09
C ILE A 42 10.60 7.33 -9.38
N HIS A 43 10.64 8.29 -10.32
CA HIS A 43 11.44 8.21 -11.53
C HIS A 43 12.94 8.05 -11.23
N LYS A 44 13.62 7.20 -12.03
CA LYS A 44 15.09 7.07 -11.97
C LYS A 44 15.72 8.44 -12.27
N GLY A 45 16.61 8.91 -11.40
CA GLY A 45 17.24 10.23 -11.50
C GLY A 45 16.60 11.34 -10.66
N TYR A 46 15.37 11.16 -10.14
CA TYR A 46 14.74 12.17 -9.26
C TYR A 46 15.16 12.04 -7.79
N GLU A 47 15.82 10.94 -7.42
CA GLU A 47 16.15 10.58 -6.05
C GLU A 47 17.01 11.62 -5.32
N ALA A 48 18.10 12.10 -5.93
CA ALA A 48 18.99 13.07 -5.31
C ALA A 48 18.27 14.40 -5.03
N LYS A 49 17.46 14.85 -6.01
CA LYS A 49 16.66 16.06 -5.87
C LYS A 49 15.60 15.92 -4.78
N LEU A 50 14.89 14.80 -4.75
CA LEU A 50 13.90 14.51 -3.71
C LEU A 50 14.54 14.45 -2.32
N SER A 51 15.68 13.77 -2.18
CA SER A 51 16.37 13.63 -0.90
C SER A 51 16.88 14.99 -0.39
N SER A 52 17.42 15.83 -1.27
CA SER A 52 17.80 17.21 -0.95
C SER A 52 16.60 18.04 -0.47
N GLN A 53 15.44 17.91 -1.14
CA GLN A 53 14.22 18.61 -0.73
C GLN A 53 13.71 18.14 0.63
N LEU A 54 13.65 16.82 0.85
CA LEU A 54 13.20 16.25 2.13
C LEU A 54 14.13 16.65 3.29
N ASN A 55 15.45 16.68 3.06
CA ASN A 55 16.42 17.12 4.05
C ASN A 55 16.22 18.59 4.47
N LYS A 56 15.78 19.48 3.56
CA LYS A 56 15.46 20.89 3.91
C LYS A 56 14.35 21.00 4.93
N PHE A 57 13.44 20.03 4.96
CA PHE A 57 12.32 19.98 5.90
C PHE A 57 12.62 19.09 7.12
N ALA A 58 13.88 18.73 7.34
CA ALA A 58 14.31 17.80 8.39
C ALA A 58 13.58 16.43 8.35
N ILE A 59 13.12 16.03 7.16
CA ILE A 59 12.43 14.75 6.97
C ILE A 59 13.49 13.68 6.73
N THR A 60 13.63 12.75 7.68
CA THR A 60 14.61 11.67 7.57
C THR A 60 14.21 10.67 6.48
N VAL A 61 15.05 10.57 5.46
CA VAL A 61 14.91 9.58 4.41
C VAL A 61 15.64 8.31 4.83
N ARG A 62 14.93 7.18 4.93
CA ARG A 62 15.53 5.88 5.23
C ARG A 62 15.83 5.17 3.91
N ASP A 63 17.12 4.94 3.63
CA ASP A 63 17.55 4.19 2.45
C ASP A 63 17.40 2.68 2.65
N GLU A 64 17.21 2.26 3.89
CA GLU A 64 17.04 0.87 4.28
C GLU A 64 15.68 0.35 3.79
N HIS A 65 15.74 -0.50 2.77
CA HIS A 65 14.66 -1.42 2.44
C HIS A 65 14.56 -2.50 3.53
N VAL A 66 14.19 -2.09 4.75
CA VAL A 66 13.76 -3.05 5.77
C VAL A 66 12.46 -3.65 5.21
N PRO A 67 12.37 -4.94 4.85
CA PRO A 67 11.09 -5.53 4.49
C PRO A 67 10.12 -5.25 5.63
N LEU A 68 8.87 -4.91 5.30
CA LEU A 68 7.85 -4.75 6.34
C LEU A 68 7.90 -5.98 7.22
N ILE A 69 8.16 -5.78 8.52
CA ILE A 69 8.29 -6.89 9.47
C ILE A 69 7.04 -7.75 9.31
N PRO A 70 7.18 -9.06 9.02
CA PRO A 70 6.04 -9.91 8.67
C PRO A 70 4.89 -9.81 9.66
N GLN A 71 5.15 -9.62 10.96
CA GLN A 71 4.13 -9.49 12.00
C GLN A 71 3.19 -8.28 11.82
N ILE A 72 3.71 -7.08 11.55
CA ILE A 72 2.85 -5.88 11.33
C ILE A 72 2.05 -6.02 10.03
N CYS A 73 2.63 -6.72 9.04
CA CYS A 73 1.93 -7.03 7.80
C CYS A 73 0.88 -8.13 7.98
N ARG A 74 1.10 -9.14 8.84
CA ARG A 74 0.16 -10.24 9.10
C ARG A 74 -1.16 -9.72 9.62
N ASP A 75 -1.17 -8.89 10.66
CA ASP A 75 -2.43 -8.34 11.20
C ASP A 75 -3.24 -7.58 10.14
N LYS A 76 -2.56 -6.86 9.24
CA LYS A 76 -3.20 -6.15 8.13
C LYS A 76 -3.63 -7.08 6.99
N VAL A 77 -2.86 -8.12 6.71
CA VAL A 77 -3.17 -9.14 5.71
C VAL A 77 -4.38 -9.96 6.19
N ASP A 78 -4.42 -10.35 7.45
CA ASP A 78 -5.52 -11.10 8.06
C ASP A 78 -6.80 -10.25 8.08
N TYR A 79 -6.70 -8.97 8.44
CA TYR A 79 -7.84 -8.03 8.35
C TYR A 79 -8.32 -7.81 6.91
N ALA A 80 -7.39 -7.60 5.97
CA ALA A 80 -7.73 -7.42 4.56
C ALA A 80 -8.33 -8.68 3.95
N PHE A 81 -7.83 -9.86 4.34
CA PHE A 81 -8.34 -11.16 3.93
C PHE A 81 -9.73 -11.40 4.47
N GLY A 82 -9.99 -11.12 5.76
CA GLY A 82 -11.33 -11.17 6.34
C GLY A 82 -12.32 -10.27 5.59
N THR A 83 -11.90 -9.02 5.29
CA THR A 83 -12.72 -8.08 4.51
C THR A 83 -12.97 -8.58 3.07
N PHE A 84 -11.98 -9.21 2.44
CA PHE A 84 -12.09 -9.80 1.12
C PHE A 84 -13.05 -10.99 1.14
N ALA A 85 -12.91 -11.91 2.09
CA ALA A 85 -13.76 -13.08 2.25
C ALA A 85 -15.22 -12.68 2.46
N ASP A 86 -15.49 -11.71 3.35
CA ASP A 86 -16.85 -11.18 3.56
C ASP A 86 -17.47 -10.64 2.28
N ARG A 87 -16.71 -9.82 1.53
CA ARG A 87 -17.18 -9.27 0.25
C ARG A 87 -17.41 -10.35 -0.79
N LEU A 88 -16.55 -11.36 -0.86
CA LEU A 88 -16.66 -12.47 -1.78
C LEU A 88 -17.89 -13.33 -1.45
N ILE A 89 -18.14 -13.62 -0.17
CA ILE A 89 -19.34 -14.32 0.31
C ILE A 89 -20.60 -13.53 -0.09
N CYS A 90 -20.64 -12.23 0.21
CA CYS A 90 -21.76 -11.37 -0.20
C CYS A 90 -21.96 -11.33 -1.72
N ALA A 91 -20.88 -11.33 -2.50
CA ALA A 91 -20.96 -11.35 -3.97
C ALA A 91 -21.55 -12.68 -4.46
N ILE A 92 -21.12 -13.81 -3.90
CA ILE A 92 -21.64 -15.15 -4.24
C ILE A 92 -23.14 -15.24 -3.91
N PHE A 93 -23.58 -14.72 -2.76
CA PHE A 93 -25.00 -14.71 -2.38
C PHE A 93 -25.88 -13.85 -3.29
N ARG A 94 -25.31 -12.92 -4.07
CA ARG A 94 -26.05 -12.12 -5.06
C ARG A 94 -26.20 -12.82 -6.42
N ILE A 95 -25.47 -13.90 -6.65
CA ILE A 95 -25.57 -14.70 -7.88
C ILE A 95 -26.86 -15.53 -7.81
N ARG A 96 -27.51 -15.73 -8.95
CA ARG A 96 -28.68 -16.61 -9.04
C ARG A 96 -28.32 -18.04 -8.61
N THR A 97 -29.19 -18.64 -7.81
CA THR A 97 -29.05 -19.98 -7.20
C THR A 97 -28.44 -21.06 -8.10
N PRO A 98 -28.84 -21.24 -9.38
CA PRO A 98 -28.26 -22.30 -10.22
C PRO A 98 -26.75 -22.17 -10.48
N VAL A 99 -26.20 -20.94 -10.45
CA VAL A 99 -24.77 -20.68 -10.72
C VAL A 99 -23.98 -20.47 -9.44
N GLN A 100 -24.65 -20.09 -8.36
CA GLN A 100 -24.06 -19.80 -7.05
C GLN A 100 -23.21 -20.98 -6.52
N CYS A 101 -23.73 -22.20 -6.56
CA CYS A 101 -23.01 -23.38 -6.06
C CYS A 101 -21.75 -23.70 -6.88
N ALA A 102 -21.78 -23.51 -8.20
CA ALA A 102 -20.63 -23.74 -9.06
C ALA A 102 -19.51 -22.70 -8.80
N VAL A 103 -19.89 -21.44 -8.63
CA VAL A 103 -18.96 -20.35 -8.32
C VAL A 103 -18.36 -20.52 -6.93
N ALA A 104 -19.17 -20.88 -5.93
CA ALA A 104 -18.68 -21.17 -4.58
C ALA A 104 -17.67 -22.32 -4.57
N ARG A 105 -17.97 -23.43 -5.28
CA ARG A 105 -17.06 -24.58 -5.41
C ARG A 105 -15.74 -24.18 -6.08
N PHE A 106 -15.78 -23.40 -7.16
CA PHE A 106 -14.57 -22.93 -7.83
C PHE A 106 -13.63 -22.16 -6.88
N PHE A 107 -14.17 -21.28 -6.03
CA PHE A 107 -13.34 -20.53 -5.09
C PHE A 107 -12.80 -21.40 -3.94
N ILE A 108 -13.54 -22.43 -3.52
CA ILE A 108 -13.05 -23.41 -2.54
C ILE A 108 -11.92 -24.26 -3.13
N GLU A 109 -12.07 -24.77 -4.35
CA GLU A 109 -11.05 -25.58 -5.04
C GLU A 109 -9.75 -24.81 -5.34
N LYS A 110 -9.82 -23.48 -5.34
CA LYS A 110 -8.68 -22.59 -5.57
C LYS A 110 -8.07 -22.06 -4.27
N ASP A 111 -8.49 -22.61 -3.12
CA ASP A 111 -8.00 -22.24 -1.78
C ASP A 111 -8.15 -20.76 -1.43
N PHE A 112 -9.15 -20.06 -2.00
CA PHE A 112 -9.37 -18.63 -1.68
C PHE A 112 -9.94 -18.39 -0.27
N PHE A 113 -10.34 -19.45 0.44
CA PHE A 113 -10.94 -19.38 1.78
C PHE A 113 -10.07 -20.01 2.88
N PHE A 114 -8.94 -20.61 2.55
CA PHE A 114 -8.00 -21.21 3.50
C PHE A 114 -6.65 -20.51 3.38
N LEU A 115 -6.19 -19.89 4.48
CA LEU A 115 -4.83 -19.36 4.64
C LEU A 115 -3.98 -20.38 5.40
#